data_AF-A0A8S9JWZ0-F1
#
_entry.id   AF-A0A8S9JWZ0-F1
#
_cell.length_a   1.000
_cell.length_b   1.000
_cell.length_c   1.000
_cell.angle_alpha   90.00
_cell.angle_beta   90.00
_cell.angle_gamma   90.00
#
_symmetry.space_group_name_H-M   'P 1'
#
loop_
_entity.id
_entity.type
_entity.pdbx_description
1 polymer ?
#
loop_
_entity_poly.entity_id
_entity_poly.type
_entity_poly.pdbx_seq_one_letter_code
_entity_poly.pdbx_strand_id
1 'polypeptide(L)'
;MMLSKLSRRCYCTSVQQPWLFLGLGNPGDKYNGTRHNIGFEMIDVFAESVGIQMNLLNFKAIMGQGFVGDLPVILAKPQTYMNLSGESVILLLPIHV
;
A
#
# COMPACT_ATOMS: atom_id res chain seq x y z
N MET A 1 30.15 18.57 40.02
CA MET A 1 29.91 19.63 39.00
C MET A 1 31.07 19.57 38.02
N MET A 2 30.95 19.47 36.70
CA MET A 2 29.83 19.43 35.76
C MET A 2 30.40 18.70 34.52
N LEU A 3 29.74 17.62 34.09
CA LEU A 3 29.95 17.03 32.78
C LEU A 3 29.48 18.06 31.74
N SER A 4 30.33 18.46 30.80
CA SER A 4 29.85 19.17 29.61
C SER A 4 30.61 18.72 28.37
N LYS A 5 29.82 18.54 27.31
CA LYS A 5 30.19 18.17 25.93
C LYS A 5 30.28 16.67 25.64
N LEU A 6 29.16 15.97 25.81
CA LEU A 6 28.88 14.75 25.06
C LEU A 6 27.78 15.00 24.02
N SER A 7 28.19 14.84 22.77
CA SER A 7 27.41 14.36 21.63
C SER A 7 26.24 15.21 21.14
N ARG A 8 26.47 15.94 20.04
CA ARG A 8 25.41 16.22 19.07
C ARG A 8 24.96 14.88 18.49
N ARG A 9 23.98 14.26 19.14
CA ARG A 9 23.35 13.04 18.62
C ARG A 9 22.35 13.49 17.57
N CYS A 10 22.76 13.44 16.30
CA CYS A 10 21.84 13.51 15.17
C CYS A 10 20.76 12.44 15.41
N TYR A 11 19.53 12.87 15.59
CA TYR A 11 18.39 11.97 15.50
C TYR A 11 18.30 11.53 14.04
N CYS A 12 18.68 10.28 13.77
CA CYS A 12 18.37 9.63 12.50
C CYS A 12 16.84 9.68 12.37
N THR A 13 16.34 10.25 11.27
CA THR A 13 14.91 10.41 10.98
C THR A 13 14.21 9.07 11.13
N SER A 14 13.13 9.01 11.91
CA SER A 14 12.27 7.82 12.01
C SER A 14 11.90 7.35 10.61
N VAL A 15 12.23 6.11 10.25
CA VAL A 15 11.77 5.49 9.00
C VAL A 15 10.25 5.58 8.98
N GLN A 16 9.69 6.36 8.06
CA GLN A 16 8.24 6.48 7.95
C GLN A 16 7.70 5.14 7.44
N GLN A 17 6.85 4.51 8.22
CA GLN A 17 6.19 3.26 7.83
C GLN A 17 5.20 3.55 6.69
N PRO A 18 5.18 2.73 5.62
CA PRO A 18 4.26 2.96 4.51
C PRO A 18 2.81 2.72 4.92
N TRP A 19 1.90 3.53 4.39
CA TRP A 19 0.48 3.24 4.46
C TRP A 19 0.08 2.23 3.39
N LEU A 20 -0.64 1.18 3.79
CA LEU A 20 -1.19 0.19 2.86
C LEU A 20 -2.68 0.47 2.61
N PHE A 21 -3.02 0.83 1.38
CA PHE A 21 -4.40 0.95 0.91
C PHE A 21 -4.79 -0.29 0.11
N LEU A 22 -5.80 -1.00 0.60
CA LEU A 22 -6.32 -2.23 0.00
C LEU A 22 -7.70 -1.99 -0.59
N GLY A 23 -7.82 -2.22 -1.90
CA GLY A 23 -9.10 -2.31 -2.59
C GLY A 23 -9.52 -3.76 -2.61
N LEU A 24 -10.62 -4.11 -1.95
CA LEU A 24 -11.15 -5.47 -1.99
C LEU A 24 -12.15 -5.63 -3.15
N GLY A 25 -12.16 -6.81 -3.77
CA GLY A 25 -12.95 -7.12 -4.95
C GLY A 25 -12.67 -8.52 -5.47
N ASN A 26 -13.34 -8.89 -6.56
CA ASN A 26 -13.09 -10.13 -7.29
C ASN A 26 -12.37 -9.85 -8.63
N PRO A 27 -11.39 -10.67 -9.01
CA PRO A 27 -10.67 -10.52 -10.28
C PRO A 27 -11.49 -11.01 -11.48
N GLY A 28 -11.28 -10.37 -12.63
CA GLY A 28 -11.84 -10.77 -13.93
C GLY A 28 -13.07 -9.96 -14.37
N ASP A 29 -13.25 -9.86 -15.69
CA ASP A 29 -14.16 -8.91 -16.33
C ASP A 29 -15.63 -9.04 -15.88
N LYS A 30 -16.05 -10.26 -15.53
CA LYS A 30 -17.41 -10.53 -15.03
C LYS A 30 -17.78 -9.80 -13.73
N TYR A 31 -16.80 -9.27 -13.00
CA TYR A 31 -17.03 -8.56 -11.74
C TYR A 31 -16.86 -7.04 -11.85
N ASN A 32 -16.45 -6.53 -13.02
CA ASN A 32 -16.29 -5.09 -13.26
C ASN A 32 -17.64 -4.37 -13.09
N GLY A 33 -17.65 -3.25 -12.37
CA GLY A 33 -18.87 -2.46 -12.11
C GLY A 33 -19.84 -3.08 -11.11
N THR A 34 -19.52 -4.23 -10.51
CA THR A 34 -20.35 -4.78 -9.43
C THR A 34 -20.10 -4.02 -8.12
N ARG A 35 -21.13 -3.88 -7.27
CA ARG A 35 -21.00 -3.21 -5.96
C ARG A 35 -19.89 -3.79 -5.08
N HIS A 36 -19.56 -5.06 -5.29
CA HIS A 36 -18.52 -5.78 -4.55
C HIS A 36 -17.09 -5.41 -5.00
N ASN A 37 -16.94 -4.81 -6.18
CA ASN A 37 -15.67 -4.38 -6.76
C ASN A 37 -15.41 -2.87 -6.58
N ILE A 38 -16.27 -2.14 -5.87
CA ILE A 38 -16.08 -0.70 -5.62
C ILE A 38 -14.73 -0.39 -4.95
N GLY A 39 -14.19 -1.33 -4.16
CA GLY A 39 -12.85 -1.21 -3.58
C GLY A 39 -11.74 -1.19 -4.62
N PHE A 40 -11.83 -1.99 -5.68
CA PHE A 40 -10.88 -1.96 -6.80
C PHE A 40 -10.97 -0.63 -7.55
N GLU A 41 -12.20 -0.18 -7.86
CA GLU A 41 -12.44 1.08 -8.57
C GLU A 41 -11.91 2.28 -7.78
N MET A 42 -12.09 2.29 -6.45
CA MET A 42 -11.53 3.32 -5.58
C MET A 42 -10.00 3.36 -5.63
N ILE A 43 -9.33 2.20 -5.60
CA ILE A 43 -7.86 2.15 -5.72
C ILE A 43 -7.40 2.63 -7.09
N ASP A 44 -8.11 2.28 -8.17
CA ASP A 44 -7.74 2.72 -9.52
C ASP A 44 -7.84 4.23 -9.67
N VAL A 45 -8.95 4.83 -9.23
CA VAL A 45 -9.14 6.30 -9.24
C VAL A 45 -8.13 6.99 -8.32
N PHE A 46 -7.87 6.42 -7.14
CA PHE A 46 -6.90 6.99 -6.22
C PHE A 46 -5.48 6.95 -6.80
N ALA A 47 -5.06 5.80 -7.34
CA ALA A 47 -3.76 5.61 -7.96
C ALA A 47 -3.55 6.61 -9.12
N GLU A 48 -4.55 6.79 -9.98
CA GLU A 48 -4.54 7.78 -11.05
C GLU A 48 -4.39 9.20 -10.51
N SER A 49 -5.17 9.56 -9.47
CA SER A 49 -5.14 10.90 -8.88
C SER A 49 -3.78 11.30 -8.27
N VAL A 50 -2.99 10.32 -7.82
CA VAL A 50 -1.66 10.55 -7.23
C VAL A 50 -0.51 10.11 -8.13
N GLY A 51 -0.80 9.65 -9.36
CA GLY A 51 0.22 9.25 -10.34
C GLY A 51 0.98 7.96 -10.02
N ILE A 52 0.37 7.05 -9.24
CA ILE A 52 0.97 5.75 -8.91
C ILE A 52 0.52 4.70 -9.94
N GLN A 53 1.48 4.01 -10.55
CA GLN A 53 1.19 2.95 -11.51
C GLN A 53 0.91 1.61 -10.79
N MET A 54 -0.21 0.97 -11.15
CA MET A 54 -0.62 -0.34 -10.63
C MET A 54 -0.15 -1.48 -11.54
N ASN A 55 1.17 -1.67 -11.66
CA ASN A 55 1.79 -2.59 -12.63
C ASN A 55 2.58 -3.75 -12.00
N LEU A 56 2.72 -3.78 -10.68
CA LEU A 56 3.45 -4.83 -9.98
C LEU A 56 2.50 -6.00 -9.68
N LEU A 57 2.91 -7.22 -10.05
CA LEU A 57 2.15 -8.44 -9.80
C LEU A 57 2.90 -9.29 -8.77
N ASN A 58 2.61 -9.09 -7.49
CA ASN A 58 3.27 -9.78 -6.37
C ASN A 58 2.27 -10.05 -5.25
N PHE A 59 2.60 -10.98 -4.34
CA PHE A 59 1.79 -11.24 -3.13
C PHE A 59 0.31 -11.57 -3.42
N LYS A 60 0.06 -12.21 -4.56
CA LYS A 60 -1.28 -12.49 -5.08
C LYS A 60 -2.14 -11.22 -5.25
N ALA A 61 -1.53 -10.07 -5.54
CA ALA A 61 -2.19 -8.79 -5.78
C ALA A 61 -1.60 -8.07 -7.00
N ILE A 62 -2.41 -7.21 -7.61
CA ILE A 62 -1.91 -6.11 -8.44
C ILE A 62 -1.59 -4.96 -7.50
N MET A 63 -0.39 -4.41 -7.54
CA MET A 63 0.05 -3.38 -6.62
C MET A 63 0.79 -2.23 -7.31
N GLY A 64 0.88 -1.12 -6.59
CA GLY A 64 1.66 0.05 -6.92
C GLY A 64 2.28 0.62 -5.65
N GLN A 65 3.42 1.27 -5.79
CA GLN A 65 4.12 1.93 -4.68
C GLN A 65 4.47 3.35 -5.09
N GLY A 66 4.45 4.27 -4.13
CA GLY A 66 4.79 5.66 -4.38
C GLY A 66 4.66 6.50 -3.12
N PHE A 67 4.45 7.79 -3.32
CA PHE A 67 4.34 8.76 -2.24
C PHE A 67 3.10 9.64 -2.42
N VAL A 68 2.46 9.99 -1.31
CA VAL A 68 1.44 11.04 -1.26
C VAL A 68 1.99 12.16 -0.39
N GLY A 69 2.46 13.24 -1.03
CA GLY A 69 3.36 14.19 -0.38
C GLY A 69 4.67 13.49 0.01
N ASP A 70 5.04 13.55 1.28
CA ASP A 70 6.24 12.88 1.82
C ASP A 70 5.95 11.49 2.42
N LEU A 71 4.68 11.04 2.41
CA LEU A 71 4.28 9.78 3.02
C LEU A 71 4.42 8.61 2.03
N PRO A 72 5.19 7.57 2.35
CA PRO A 72 5.26 6.38 1.52
C PRO A 72 3.91 5.63 1.57
N VAL A 73 3.43 5.18 0.40
CA VAL A 73 2.17 4.46 0.27
C VAL A 73 2.33 3.23 -0.64
N ILE A 74 1.56 2.20 -0.30
CA ILE A 74 1.39 0.98 -1.11
C ILE A 74 -0.09 0.87 -1.42
N LEU A 75 -0.41 0.70 -2.69
CA LEU A 75 -1.76 0.43 -3.18
C LEU A 75 -1.83 -1.02 -3.64
N ALA A 76 -2.89 -1.75 -3.26
CA ALA A 76 -3.01 -3.16 -3.60
C ALA A 76 -4.46 -3.58 -3.91
N LYS A 77 -4.61 -4.43 -4.93
CA LYS A 77 -5.84 -5.11 -5.34
C LYS A 77 -5.62 -6.63 -5.30
N PRO A 78 -5.99 -7.34 -4.21
CA PRO A 78 -5.87 -8.79 -4.11
C PRO A 78 -6.55 -9.53 -5.25
N GLN A 79 -5.84 -10.45 -5.91
CA GLN A 79 -6.34 -11.28 -7.01
C GLN A 79 -6.79 -12.68 -6.53
N THR A 80 -7.14 -12.80 -5.24
CA THR A 80 -7.49 -14.08 -4.60
C THR A 80 -8.99 -14.33 -4.50
N TYR A 81 -9.84 -13.47 -5.09
CA TYR A 81 -11.27 -13.37 -4.79
C TYR A 81 -11.53 -12.83 -3.37
N MET A 82 -12.70 -12.23 -3.16
CA MET A 82 -13.03 -11.50 -1.94
C MET A 82 -12.88 -12.37 -0.69
N ASN A 83 -13.37 -13.62 -0.74
CA ASN A 83 -13.41 -14.53 0.39
C ASN A 83 -12.02 -15.01 0.84
N LEU A 84 -11.02 -14.94 -0.03
CA LEU A 84 -9.63 -15.33 0.26
C LEU A 84 -8.68 -14.12 0.25
N SER A 85 -9.21 -12.90 0.37
CA SER A 85 -8.42 -11.66 0.39
C SER A 85 -7.33 -11.68 1.47
N GLY A 86 -7.59 -12.32 2.63
CA GLY A 86 -6.63 -12.50 3.71
C GLY A 86 -5.32 -13.19 3.31
N GLU A 87 -5.35 -14.10 2.32
CA GLU A 87 -4.14 -14.75 1.81
C GLU A 87 -3.17 -13.78 1.12
N SER A 88 -3.70 -12.72 0.53
CA SER A 88 -2.88 -11.65 -0.06
C SER A 88 -2.48 -10.63 1.00
N VAL A 89 -3.42 -10.22 1.86
CA VAL A 89 -3.18 -9.19 2.89
C VAL A 89 -2.05 -9.60 3.84
N ILE A 90 -2.01 -10.85 4.30
CA ILE A 90 -0.96 -11.30 5.22
C ILE A 90 0.45 -11.21 4.63
N LEU A 91 0.57 -11.35 3.31
CA LEU A 91 1.84 -11.24 2.59
C LEU A 91 2.25 -9.78 2.35
N LEU A 92 1.30 -8.85 2.36
CA LEU A 92 1.52 -7.42 2.12
C LEU A 92 1.93 -6.64 3.38
N LEU A 93 1.50 -7.08 4.56
CA LEU A 93 1.79 -6.41 5.84
C LEU A 93 3.29 -6.20 6.16
N PRO A 94 4.22 -7.14 5.88
CA PRO A 94 5.64 -6.95 6.21
C PRO A 94 6.43 -6.11 5.18
N ILE A 95 5.77 -5.51 4.19
CA ILE A 95 6.44 -4.74 3.14
C ILE A 95 6.87 -3.38 3.67
N HIS A 96 8.09 -2.99 3.32
CA HIS A 96 8.66 -1.67 3.58
C HIS A 96 8.96 -1.00 2.23
N VAL A 97 8.78 0.32 2.16
CA VAL A 97 9.07 1.17 0.98
C VAL A 97 10.41 1.89 1.18
#